data_AF-A0A820UV03-F1
#
_entry.id   AF-A0A820UV03-F1
#
_cell.length_a   1.000
_cell.length_b   1.000
_cell.length_c   1.000
_cell.angle_alpha   90.00
_cell.angle_beta   90.00
_cell.angle_gamma   90.00
#
_symmetry.space_group_name_H-M   'P 1'
#
loop_
_entity.id
_entity.type
_entity.pdbx_description
1 polymer ?
#
loop_
_entity_poly.entity_id
_entity_poly.type
_entity_poly.pdbx_seq_one_letter_code
_entity_poly.pdbx_strand_id
1 'polypeptide(L)'
;YEGEYIDDNEKKFFKLSGPEEVCTWCKLDRRSIHIQHTDILVLRQYLRKDGTILPPEITGLCPKQNEKLHTLIRQARMTGLISYPTVAVTKREPLLVDPTLRPEFEQYNSYWEKYEVLQKKGHYLGP
;
A
#
# COMPACT_ATOMS: atom_id res chain seq x y z
N TYR A 1 -25.76 -16.83 -15.14
CA TYR A 1 -25.18 -16.25 -13.92
C TYR A 1 -25.86 -14.91 -13.70
N GLU A 2 -26.63 -14.78 -12.63
CA GLU A 2 -27.20 -13.50 -12.20
C GLU A 2 -26.29 -12.92 -11.12
N GLY A 3 -26.09 -11.60 -11.14
CA GLY A 3 -25.28 -10.90 -10.14
C GLY A 3 -26.17 -10.28 -9.08
N GLU A 4 -25.87 -10.54 -7.81
CA GLU A 4 -26.53 -9.87 -6.69
C GLU A 4 -25.74 -8.62 -6.28
N TYR A 5 -26.43 -7.50 -6.15
CA TYR A 5 -25.85 -6.28 -5.59
C TYR A 5 -25.84 -6.38 -4.07
N ILE A 6 -24.64 -6.37 -3.47
CA ILE A 6 -24.46 -6.30 -2.03
C ILE A 6 -24.07 -4.86 -1.70
N ASP A 7 -24.92 -4.17 -0.93
CA ASP A 7 -24.63 -2.81 -0.45
C ASP A 7 -23.54 -2.87 0.63
N ASP A 8 -22.29 -2.66 0.22
CA ASP A 8 -21.16 -2.42 1.12
C ASP A 8 -21.20 -0.94 1.58
N ASN A 9 -22.16 -0.55 2.42
CA ASN A 9 -22.38 0.83 2.87
C ASN A 9 -21.29 1.36 3.84
N GLU A 10 -20.19 0.62 4.01
CA GLU A 10 -19.04 1.09 4.75
C GLU A 10 -18.29 2.12 3.90
N LYS A 11 -18.15 3.35 4.42
CA LYS A 11 -17.27 4.36 3.82
C LYS A 11 -15.84 3.81 3.76
N LYS A 12 -15.47 3.17 2.65
CA LYS A 12 -14.19 2.45 2.50
C LYS A 12 -12.98 3.35 2.70
N PHE A 13 -13.11 4.64 2.36
CA PHE A 13 -12.05 5.63 2.49
C PHE A 13 -12.38 6.69 3.53
N PHE A 14 -11.44 6.96 4.43
CA PHE A 14 -11.52 8.12 5.32
C PHE A 14 -11.55 9.41 4.49
N LYS A 15 -12.51 10.29 4.78
CA LYS A 15 -12.61 11.61 4.13
C LYS A 15 -12.07 12.67 5.08
N LEU A 16 -11.15 13.49 4.58
CA LEU A 16 -10.65 14.65 5.30
C LEU A 16 -11.35 15.92 4.83
N SER A 17 -11.76 16.76 5.78
CA SER A 17 -12.24 18.11 5.51
C SER A 17 -11.18 18.93 4.77
N GLY A 18 -11.62 19.73 3.79
CA GLY A 18 -10.75 20.55 2.94
C GLY A 18 -11.15 20.48 1.46
N PRO A 19 -10.41 21.17 0.58
CA PRO A 19 -10.76 21.31 -0.84
C PRO A 19 -10.91 19.94 -1.51
N GLU A 20 -11.97 19.74 -2.29
CA GLU A 20 -12.26 18.47 -2.97
C GLU A 20 -11.29 18.16 -4.12
N GLU A 21 -10.65 19.18 -4.67
CA GLU A 21 -9.66 19.09 -5.77
C GLU A 21 -8.38 18.34 -5.39
N VAL A 22 -8.16 18.12 -4.08
CA VAL A 22 -6.93 17.57 -3.55
C VAL A 22 -7.17 16.16 -3.01
N CYS A 23 -6.36 15.21 -3.47
CA CYS A 23 -6.45 13.83 -3.04
C CYS A 23 -6.28 13.68 -1.51
N THR A 24 -6.89 12.65 -0.91
CA THR A 24 -6.89 12.46 0.55
C THR A 24 -5.48 12.37 1.14
N TRP A 25 -4.57 11.64 0.50
CA TRP A 25 -3.18 11.52 0.97
C TRP A 25 -2.39 12.82 0.80
N CYS A 26 -2.68 13.57 -0.26
CA CYS A 26 -2.12 14.89 -0.49
C CYS A 26 -2.52 15.85 0.66
N LYS A 27 -3.75 15.73 1.18
CA LYS A 27 -4.20 16.50 2.36
C LYS A 27 -3.45 16.10 3.63
N LEU A 28 -3.15 14.81 3.81
CA LEU A 28 -2.34 14.32 4.95
C LEU A 28 -0.90 14.84 4.89
N ASP A 29 -0.26 14.72 3.73
CA ASP A 29 1.12 15.21 3.56
C ASP A 29 1.21 16.73 3.83
N ARG A 30 0.20 17.51 3.42
CA ARG A 30 0.12 18.96 3.74
C ARG A 30 -0.04 19.26 5.24
N ARG A 31 -0.57 18.31 6.02
CA ARG A 31 -0.66 18.38 7.49
C ARG A 31 0.55 17.75 8.19
N SER A 32 1.61 17.43 7.43
CA SER A 32 2.82 16.76 7.94
C SER A 32 2.55 15.38 8.57
N ILE A 33 1.48 14.70 8.12
CA ILE A 33 1.18 13.33 8.51
C ILE A 33 1.69 12.41 7.41
N HIS A 34 2.77 11.69 7.69
CA HIS A 34 3.42 10.79 6.74
C HIS A 34 3.04 9.34 7.04
N ILE A 35 2.33 8.71 6.10
CA ILE A 35 1.92 7.30 6.21
C ILE A 35 3.13 6.39 6.01
N GLN A 36 3.25 5.38 6.85
CA GLN A 36 4.28 4.34 6.81
C GLN A 36 3.68 2.97 6.41
N HIS A 37 4.55 2.01 6.06
CA HIS A 37 4.12 0.65 5.70
C HIS A 37 3.52 -0.12 6.89
N THR A 38 3.79 0.35 8.11
CA THR A 38 3.25 -0.14 9.37
C THR A 38 1.83 0.36 9.66
N ASP A 39 1.35 1.41 8.98
CA ASP A 39 0.01 1.98 9.16
C ASP A 39 -1.06 1.13 8.45
N ILE A 40 -1.16 -0.14 8.84
CA ILE A 40 -1.99 -1.16 8.17
C ILE A 40 -3.46 -0.76 8.14
N LEU A 41 -3.94 -0.05 9.17
CA LEU A 41 -5.34 0.41 9.23
C LEU A 41 -5.67 1.46 8.16
N VAL A 42 -4.67 2.24 7.74
CA VAL A 42 -4.81 3.20 6.64
C VAL A 42 -4.67 2.46 5.31
N LEU A 43 -3.67 1.59 5.18
CA LEU A 43 -3.40 0.85 3.93
C LEU A 43 -4.54 -0.12 3.56
N ARG A 44 -5.16 -0.78 4.53
CA ARG A 44 -6.27 -1.73 4.32
C ARG A 44 -7.49 -1.11 3.63
N GLN A 45 -7.69 0.20 3.78
CA GLN A 45 -8.77 0.91 3.10
C GLN A 45 -8.62 0.90 1.57
N TYR A 46 -7.37 0.78 1.10
CA TYR A 46 -7.02 0.74 -0.32
C TYR A 46 -6.81 -0.68 -0.84
N LEU A 47 -7.16 -1.69 -0.05
CA LEU A 47 -7.04 -3.10 -0.40
C LEU A 47 -8.42 -3.74 -0.50
N ARG A 48 -8.53 -4.76 -1.36
CA ARG A 48 -9.64 -5.72 -1.31
C ARG A 48 -9.44 -6.70 -0.15
N LYS A 49 -10.46 -7.53 0.13
CA LYS A 49 -10.43 -8.56 1.20
C LYS A 49 -9.27 -9.56 1.04
N ASP A 50 -8.84 -9.81 -0.19
CA ASP A 50 -7.72 -10.68 -0.55
C ASP A 50 -6.34 -9.98 -0.44
N GLY A 51 -6.28 -8.67 -0.16
CA GLY A 51 -5.04 -7.90 -0.11
C GLY A 51 -4.56 -7.37 -1.45
N THR A 52 -5.35 -7.52 -2.52
CA THR A 52 -5.07 -6.88 -3.82
C THR A 52 -5.31 -5.37 -3.73
N ILE A 53 -4.47 -4.58 -4.41
CA ILE A 53 -4.56 -3.12 -4.39
C ILE A 53 -5.76 -2.68 -5.23
N LEU A 54 -6.56 -1.76 -4.69
CA LEU A 54 -7.65 -1.16 -5.44
C LEU A 54 -7.11 -0.28 -6.58
N PRO A 55 -7.76 -0.29 -7.75
CA PRO A 55 -7.31 0.48 -8.91
C PRO A 55 -7.56 1.98 -8.70
N PRO A 56 -6.77 2.86 -9.36
CA PRO A 56 -6.74 4.30 -9.09
C PRO A 56 -8.09 5.01 -9.30
N GLU A 57 -8.93 4.48 -10.20
CA GLU A 57 -10.27 5.00 -10.49
C GLU A 57 -11.19 4.89 -9.26
N ILE A 58 -10.93 3.91 -8.38
CA ILE A 58 -11.69 3.68 -7.16
C ILE A 58 -11.02 4.40 -5.97
N THR A 59 -9.69 4.40 -5.90
CA THR A 59 -8.97 4.99 -4.74
C THR A 59 -9.02 6.52 -4.71
N GLY A 60 -9.15 7.17 -5.87
CA GLY A 60 -9.19 8.64 -5.97
C GLY A 60 -7.88 9.32 -5.54
N LEU A 61 -6.76 8.59 -5.58
CA LEU A 61 -5.43 9.12 -5.29
C LEU A 61 -4.79 9.71 -6.55
N CYS A 62 -3.99 10.75 -6.40
CA CYS A 62 -3.19 11.26 -7.52
C CYS A 62 -2.06 10.26 -7.86
N PRO A 63 -1.49 10.28 -9.08
CA PRO A 63 -0.51 9.30 -9.53
C PRO A 63 0.68 9.15 -8.57
N LYS A 64 1.20 10.28 -8.06
CA LYS A 64 2.30 10.31 -7.08
C LYS A 64 1.96 9.58 -5.78
N GLN A 65 0.75 9.78 -5.26
CA GLN A 65 0.33 9.12 -4.01
C GLN A 65 -0.04 7.66 -4.25
N ASN A 66 -0.52 7.31 -5.45
CA ASN A 66 -0.74 5.92 -5.82
C ASN A 66 0.60 5.15 -5.88
N GLU A 67 1.65 5.74 -6.44
CA GLU A 67 2.99 5.13 -6.42
C GLU A 67 3.54 4.96 -4.99
N LYS A 68 3.35 5.97 -4.12
CA LYS A 68 3.66 5.88 -2.69
C LYS A 68 2.90 4.72 -2.03
N LEU A 69 1.58 4.64 -2.25
CA LEU A 69 0.73 3.56 -1.74
C LEU A 69 1.25 2.18 -2.16
N HIS A 70 1.55 1.99 -3.45
CA HIS A 70 2.10 0.73 -3.96
C HIS A 70 3.42 0.35 -3.28
N THR A 71 4.31 1.32 -3.08
CA THR A 71 5.59 1.11 -2.40
C THR A 71 5.39 0.68 -0.96
N LEU A 72 4.53 1.39 -0.21
CA LEU A 72 4.23 1.07 1.19
C LEU A 72 3.56 -0.30 1.33
N ILE A 73 2.65 -0.66 0.44
CA ILE A 73 2.00 -1.99 0.45
C ILE A 73 3.02 -3.09 0.13
N ARG A 74 3.93 -2.88 -0.83
CA ARG A 74 5.02 -3.82 -1.12
C ARG A 74 5.88 -4.07 0.12
N GLN A 75 6.29 -3.01 0.80
CA GLN A 75 7.02 -3.09 2.08
C GLN A 75 6.22 -3.82 3.17
N ALA A 76 4.92 -3.53 3.28
CA ALA A 76 4.02 -4.17 4.24
C ALA A 76 3.84 -5.68 3.95
N ARG A 77 3.86 -6.09 2.69
CA ARG A 77 3.86 -7.51 2.29
C ARG A 77 5.18 -8.18 2.64
N MET A 78 6.31 -7.53 2.35
CA MET A 78 7.64 -8.06 2.70
C MET A 78 7.79 -8.25 4.21
N THR A 79 7.28 -7.32 5.01
CA THR A 79 7.29 -7.42 6.48
C THR A 79 6.26 -8.41 7.04
N GLY A 80 5.39 -8.99 6.21
CA GLY A 80 4.35 -9.94 6.64
C GLY A 80 3.15 -9.29 7.33
N LEU A 81 3.01 -7.97 7.25
CA LEU A 81 1.89 -7.22 7.84
C LEU A 81 0.60 -7.32 7.00
N ILE A 82 0.75 -7.55 5.69
CA ILE A 82 -0.36 -7.66 4.73
C ILE A 82 -0.19 -8.96 3.94
N SER A 83 -1.19 -9.84 4.03
CA SER A 83 -1.29 -11.05 3.20
C SER A 83 -1.73 -10.69 1.78
N TYR A 84 -1.20 -11.39 0.78
CA TYR A 84 -1.56 -11.24 -0.62
C TYR A 84 -1.48 -12.60 -1.34
N PRO A 85 -2.42 -12.94 -2.24
CA PRO A 85 -2.37 -14.18 -3.01
C PRO A 85 -1.08 -14.27 -3.83
N THR A 86 -0.22 -15.21 -3.44
CA THR A 86 1.15 -15.41 -3.96
C THR A 86 1.20 -15.80 -5.44
N VAL A 87 0.08 -16.21 -6.03
CA VAL A 87 -0.04 -16.71 -7.41
C VAL A 87 0.42 -15.73 -8.50
N ALA A 88 0.47 -14.42 -8.23
CA ALA A 88 0.89 -13.41 -9.23
C ALA A 88 2.40 -13.04 -9.18
N VAL A 89 3.11 -13.39 -8.10
CA VAL A 89 4.41 -12.78 -7.74
C VAL A 89 5.62 -13.67 -8.05
N THR A 90 5.39 -14.94 -8.39
CA THR A 90 6.36 -16.04 -8.34
C THR A 90 7.63 -15.89 -9.20
N LYS A 91 7.71 -14.89 -10.11
CA LYS A 91 8.94 -14.65 -10.91
C LYS A 91 9.64 -13.31 -10.68
N ARG A 92 8.91 -12.26 -10.27
CA ARG A 92 9.49 -10.90 -10.20
C ARG A 92 9.98 -10.55 -8.80
N GLU A 93 9.43 -11.17 -7.76
CA GLU A 93 9.74 -10.80 -6.37
C GLU A 93 9.76 -12.05 -5.46
N PRO A 94 10.77 -12.94 -5.60
CA PRO A 94 10.83 -14.19 -4.85
C PRO A 94 10.86 -14.00 -3.32
N LEU A 95 11.43 -12.87 -2.86
CA LEU A 95 11.51 -12.50 -1.44
C LEU A 95 10.14 -12.21 -0.78
N LEU A 96 9.10 -11.93 -1.57
CA LEU A 96 7.73 -11.76 -1.08
C LEU A 96 7.03 -13.10 -0.83
N VAL A 97 7.44 -14.15 -1.54
CA VAL A 97 6.78 -15.47 -1.52
C VAL A 97 7.40 -16.36 -0.45
N ASP A 98 8.72 -16.32 -0.32
CA ASP A 98 9.44 -17.14 0.65
C ASP A 98 10.33 -16.27 1.54
N PRO A 99 9.88 -15.97 2.78
CA PRO A 99 10.68 -15.24 3.73
C PRO A 99 12.05 -15.85 3.99
N THR A 100 12.19 -17.18 3.88
CA THR A 100 13.44 -17.91 4.18
C THR A 100 14.55 -17.64 3.16
N LEU A 101 14.21 -17.05 2.01
CA LEU A 101 15.19 -16.56 1.03
C LEU A 101 15.88 -15.27 1.49
N ARG A 102 15.41 -14.65 2.57
CA ARG A 102 16.08 -13.51 3.19
C ARG A 102 17.18 -14.00 4.14
N PRO A 103 18.27 -13.25 4.30
CA PRO A 103 19.22 -13.47 5.39
C PRO A 103 18.48 -13.61 6.73
N GLU A 104 18.88 -14.54 7.60
CA GLU A 104 18.09 -14.97 8.77
C GLU A 104 17.60 -13.83 9.67
N PHE A 105 18.41 -12.78 9.87
CA PHE A 105 18.02 -11.61 10.68
C PHE A 105 17.02 -10.67 9.98
N GLU A 106 16.88 -10.73 8.65
CA GLU A 106 16.00 -9.91 7.81
C GLU A 106 14.67 -10.59 7.49
N GLN A 107 14.51 -11.87 7.87
CA GLN A 107 13.34 -12.68 7.55
C GLN A 107 12.02 -12.02 7.97
N TYR A 108 12.02 -11.25 9.06
CA TYR A 108 10.86 -10.44 9.50
C TYR A 108 11.22 -9.00 9.93
N ASN A 109 12.51 -8.67 10.09
CA ASN A 109 12.97 -7.35 10.50
C ASN A 109 13.54 -6.55 9.32
N SER A 110 12.75 -6.39 8.25
CA SER A 110 13.09 -5.42 7.20
C SER A 110 12.73 -4.02 7.69
N TYR A 111 13.69 -3.35 8.31
CA TYR A 111 13.58 -1.93 8.63
C TYR A 111 13.58 -1.13 7.34
N TRP A 112 12.40 -0.70 6.90
CA TRP A 112 12.30 0.19 5.75
C TRP A 112 12.53 1.63 6.16
N GLU A 113 13.41 2.31 5.42
CA GLU A 113 13.54 3.76 5.53
C GLU A 113 12.21 4.43 5.18
N LYS A 114 11.97 5.61 5.79
CA LYS A 114 10.80 6.42 5.45
C LYS A 114 10.79 6.69 3.95
N TYR A 115 9.60 6.67 3.35
CA TYR A 115 9.44 6.85 1.92
C TYR A 115 10.08 8.15 1.40
N GLU A 116 10.03 9.23 2.20
CA GLU A 116 10.65 10.51 1.88
C GLU A 116 12.19 10.43 1.79
N VAL A 117 12.82 9.52 2.53
CA VAL A 117 14.27 9.26 2.47
C VAL A 117 14.60 8.50 1.20
N LEU A 118 13.81 7.47 0.86
CA LEU A 118 13.95 6.70 -0.38
C LEU A 118 13.83 7.60 -1.61
N GLN A 119 12.87 8.53 -1.62
CA GLN A 119 12.70 9.51 -2.71
C GLN A 119 13.95 10.37 -2.92
N LYS A 120 14.61 10.80 -1.84
CA LYS A 120 15.83 11.63 -1.91
C LYS A 120 17.04 10.84 -2.39
N LYS A 121 17.12 9.55 -2.06
CA LYS A 121 18.22 8.67 -2.45
C LYS A 121 18.15 8.19 -3.90
N GLY A 122 17.04 8.44 -4.61
CA GLY A 122 16.84 7.96 -5.98
C GLY A 122 16.69 6.45 -6.10
N HIS A 123 16.69 5.71 -4.99
CA HIS A 123 16.42 4.28 -4.92
C HIS A 123 14.90 4.05 -4.99
N TYR A 124 14.31 4.26 -6.16
CA TYR A 124 12.96 3.78 -6.43
C TYR A 124 13.06 2.29 -6.76
N LEU A 125 12.60 1.43 -5.83
CA LEU A 125 12.27 0.04 -6.15
C LEU A 125 11.06 0.09 -7.08
N GLY A 126 11.33 0.23 -8.38
CA GLY A 126 10.32 0.23 -9.44
C GLY A 126 9.40 -1.00 -9.38
N PRO A 127 8.24 -0.93 -10.07
CA PRO A 127 7.24 -1.99 -10.07
C PRO A 127 7.80 -3.35 -10.55
#